data_AF-S2E4P0-F1
#
_entry.id   AF-S2E4P0-F1
#
_cell.length_a   1.000
_cell.length_b   1.000
_cell.length_c   1.000
_cell.angle_alpha   90.00
_cell.angle_beta   90.00
_cell.angle_gamma   90.00
#
_symmetry.space_group_name_H-M   'P 1'
#
loop_
_entity.id
_entity.type
_entity.pdbx_description
1 polymer ?
#
loop_
_entity_poly.entity_id
_entity_poly.type
_entity_poly.pdbx_seq_one_letter_code
_entity_poly.pdbx_strand_id
1 'polypeptide(L)' 'NATIIEINPENTMMSSYMDFSIKSTSVNALPELISIFRD' A
#
# COMPACT_ATOMS: atom_id res chain seq x y z
N ASN A 1 0.29 18.17 -1.17
CA ASN A 1 1.03 17.03 -0.63
C ASN A 1 0.25 15.77 -0.97
N ALA A 2 0.92 14.73 -1.46
CA ALA A 2 0.27 13.45 -1.75
C ALA A 2 0.68 12.43 -0.68
N THR A 3 -0.26 11.58 -0.26
CA THR A 3 0.06 10.43 0.59
C THR A 3 0.71 9.34 -0.26
N ILE A 4 1.86 8.84 0.16
CA ILE A 4 2.59 7.78 -0.54
C ILE A 4 2.35 6.45 0.18
N ILE A 5 1.77 5.49 -0.53
CA ILE A 5 1.44 4.16 -0.01
C ILE A 5 2.30 3.11 -0.74
N GLU A 6 3.01 2.29 0.02
CA GLU A 6 3.70 1.11 -0.48
C GLU A 6 2.83 -0.14 -0.31
N ILE A 7 2.75 -0.98 -1.35
CA ILE A 7 2.16 -2.31 -1.30
C ILE A 7 3.20 -3.30 -1.81
N ASN A 8 3.80 -4.05 -0.90
CA ASN A 8 4.83 -5.04 -1.23
C ASN A 8 4.98 -6.03 -0.06
N PRO A 9 5.15 -7.35 -0.29
CA PRO A 9 5.34 -8.30 0.81
C PRO A 9 6.57 -7.97 1.68
N GLU A 10 7.62 -7.46 1.06
CA GLU A 10 8.89 -7.13 1.71
C GLU A 10 9.14 -5.62 1.77
N ASN A 11 10.13 -5.21 2.57
CA ASN A 11 10.63 -3.84 2.53
C ASN A 11 11.45 -3.60 1.26
N THR A 12 11.38 -2.37 0.76
CA THR A 12 12.26 -1.86 -0.29
C THR A 12 13.20 -0.81 0.28
N MET A 13 14.18 -0.40 -0.52
CA MET A 13 15.00 0.78 -0.19
C MET A 13 14.16 2.05 0.00
N MET A 14 12.93 2.08 -0.52
CA MET A 14 12.05 3.23 -0.44
C MET A 14 11.13 3.22 0.77
N SER A 15 11.05 2.12 1.54
CA SER A 15 10.08 1.97 2.63
C SER A 15 10.19 3.06 3.72
N SER A 16 11.38 3.64 3.93
CA SER A 16 11.59 4.74 4.89
C SER A 16 11.01 6.09 4.43
N TYR A 17 10.58 6.20 3.18
CA TYR A 17 10.02 7.42 2.58
C TYR A 17 8.50 7.32 2.39
N MET A 18 7.87 6.24 2.82
CA MET A 18 6.44 5.98 2.64
C MET A 18 5.66 6.47 3.86
N ASP A 19 4.48 7.06 3.65
CA ASP A 19 3.58 7.41 4.75
C ASP A 19 2.93 6.14 5.32
N PHE A 20 2.61 5.17 4.45
CA PHE A 20 2.04 3.88 4.83
C PHE A 20 2.67 2.73 4.03
N SER A 21 2.81 1.57 4.65
CA SER A 21 3.30 0.36 4.00
C SER A 21 2.41 -0.84 4.34
N ILE A 22 1.88 -1.49 3.30
CA ILE A 22 1.04 -2.68 3.39
C ILE A 22 1.89 -3.89 2.98
N LYS A 23 2.16 -4.78 3.95
CA LYS A 23 2.94 -6.01 3.74
C LYS A 23 2.07 -7.14 3.22
N SER A 24 1.79 -7.08 1.92
CA SER A 24 0.99 -8.07 1.19
C SER A 24 1.27 -8.00 -0.30
N THR A 25 0.80 -8.98 -1.06
CA THR A 25 0.83 -8.92 -2.52
C THR A 25 -0.29 -8.00 -3.02
N SER A 26 -0.07 -7.34 -4.15
CA SER A 26 -1.07 -6.43 -4.74
C SER A 26 -2.39 -7.12 -5.10
N VAL A 27 -2.34 -8.42 -5.41
CA VAL A 27 -3.55 -9.23 -5.69
C VAL A 27 -4.49 -9.27 -4.49
N ASN A 28 -3.96 -9.32 -3.27
CA ASN A 28 -4.76 -9.33 -2.05
C ASN A 28 -5.10 -7.91 -1.58
N ALA A 29 -4.12 -7.01 -1.58
CA ALA A 29 -4.27 -5.68 -0.98
C ALA A 29 -5.05 -4.68 -1.83
N LEU A 30 -4.94 -4.70 -3.17
CA LEU A 30 -5.62 -3.70 -4.01
C LEU A 30 -7.15 -3.83 -3.98
N PRO A 31 -7.75 -5.03 -4.02
CA PRO A 31 -9.21 -5.16 -3.89
C PRO A 31 -9.74 -4.58 -2.57
N GLU A 32 -9.04 -4.84 -1.45
CA GLU A 32 -9.38 -4.30 -0.12
C GLU A 32 -9.17 -2.79 -0.06
N LEU A 33 -8.06 -2.29 -0.61
CA LEU A 33 -7.80 -0.85 -0.64
C LEU A 33 -8.86 -0.10 -1.45
N ILE A 34 -9.33 -0.67 -2.55
CA ILE A 34 -10.36 -0.04 -3.39
C ILE A 34 -11.74 -0.15 -2.72
N SER A 35 -11.99 -1.17 -1.90
CA SER A 35 -13.30 -1.35 -1.25
C SER A 35 -13.63 -0.24 -0.25
N ILE A 36 -12.63 0.40 0.38
CA ILE A 36 -12.88 1.52 1.30
C ILE A 36 -13.44 2.78 0.62
N PHE A 37 -13.31 2.86 -0.71
CA PHE A 37 -13.82 3.98 -1.52
C PHE A 37 -15.10 3.61 -2.28
N ARG A 38 -15.58 2.38 -2.12
CA ARG A 38 -16.86 1.96 -2.68
C ARG A 38 -17.93 2.22 -1.62
N ASP A 39 -18.97 2.94 -2.02
CA ASP A 39 -20.22 3.05 -1.27
C ASP A 39 -20.88 1.67 -1.10
#